data_AF-A0A0F9HDX3-F1
#
_entry.id   AF-A0A0F9HDX3-F1
#
_cell.length_a   1.000
_cell.length_b   1.000
_cell.length_c   1.000
_cell.angle_alpha   90.00
_cell.angle_beta   90.00
_cell.angle_gamma   90.00
#
_symmetry.space_group_name_H-M   'P 1'
#
loop_
_entity.id
_entity.type
_entity.pdbx_description
1 polymer ?
#
loop_
_entity_poly.entity_id
_entity_poly.type
_entity_poly.pdbx_seq_one_letter_code
_entity_poly.pdbx_strand_id
1 'polypeptide(L)'
;HYQVPLESQQHILFNNRAVAVQVPYPNSEQELLSYTKATAQDTGWIWDIGLQTRRGVGMVYSSAYESSQGAKDKLISYLKATQSELDINKLTIRELSFQPGYRTQFWHKNCIAIGMSAGFIEPLEASALVMVELGLNTLLANFPTHRKAMPQLSKRFDQQCHYRWQRIIEFLKLHYVLSKRSSDYWQAHRDSNTIPQTLLDNLALWQYQSPWLNDFDRAQEVFSAASYQFVLYGMKHLPAFPKMNMPASIIEHFSNNQQAAKQGLANLPTNRQLLEHIKNFGLQPI
;
A
#
# COMPACT_ATOMS: atom_id res chain seq x y z
N HIS A 1 -18.05 10.21 -22.01
CA HIS A 1 -16.71 10.15 -21.42
C HIS A 1 -15.89 11.32 -21.95
N TYR A 2 -15.36 12.22 -21.11
CA TYR A 2 -14.63 13.44 -21.53
C TYR A 2 -13.24 13.20 -22.17
N GLN A 3 -12.88 11.95 -22.47
CA GLN A 3 -11.61 11.58 -23.11
C GLN A 3 -10.34 12.11 -22.42
N VAL A 4 -10.41 12.43 -21.11
CA VAL A 4 -9.23 12.84 -20.34
C VAL A 4 -8.20 11.70 -20.35
N PRO A 5 -6.97 11.92 -20.85
CA PRO A 5 -5.96 10.87 -20.96
C PRO A 5 -5.57 10.28 -19.61
N LEU A 6 -5.20 9.00 -19.62
CA LEU A 6 -4.52 8.32 -18.52
C LEU A 6 -3.00 8.50 -18.71
N GLU A 7 -2.32 8.98 -17.68
CA GLU A 7 -0.87 9.03 -17.61
C GLU A 7 -0.35 7.72 -17.01
N SER A 8 0.29 6.91 -17.85
CA SER A 8 0.81 5.59 -17.46
C SER A 8 2.02 5.73 -16.55
N GLN A 9 2.00 4.99 -15.45
CA GLN A 9 3.08 4.92 -14.46
C GLN A 9 3.78 3.55 -14.50
N GLN A 10 3.50 2.76 -15.55
CA GLN A 10 4.05 1.41 -15.71
C GLN A 10 5.58 1.38 -15.84
N HIS A 11 6.19 2.50 -16.26
CA HIS A 11 7.64 2.64 -16.34
C HIS A 11 8.32 2.79 -14.96
N ILE A 12 7.56 3.11 -13.90
CA ILE A 12 8.03 3.18 -12.51
C ILE A 12 7.60 1.94 -11.72
N LEU A 13 6.30 1.60 -11.82
CA LEU A 13 5.66 0.45 -11.18
C LEU A 13 5.24 -0.56 -12.25
N PHE A 14 6.03 -1.63 -12.42
CA PHE A 14 5.90 -2.52 -13.59
C PHE A 14 4.65 -3.38 -13.60
N ASN A 15 4.05 -3.61 -12.44
CA ASN A 15 2.94 -4.54 -12.29
C ASN A 15 1.67 -4.03 -12.97
N ASN A 16 1.07 -4.89 -13.78
CA ASN A 16 -0.07 -4.58 -14.63
C ASN A 16 -1.06 -5.76 -14.74
N ARG A 17 -0.83 -6.81 -13.96
CA ARG A 17 -1.69 -8.00 -13.88
C ARG A 17 -1.86 -8.44 -12.43
N ALA A 18 -2.94 -9.16 -12.18
CA ALA A 18 -3.10 -9.92 -10.95
C ALA A 18 -3.85 -11.23 -11.21
N VAL A 19 -3.55 -12.25 -10.41
CA VAL A 19 -4.39 -13.44 -10.25
C VAL A 19 -4.91 -13.46 -8.83
N ALA A 20 -6.22 -13.58 -8.65
CA ALA A 20 -6.88 -13.45 -7.34
C ALA A 20 -7.80 -14.64 -7.07
N VAL A 21 -7.86 -15.06 -5.80
CA VAL A 21 -8.64 -16.21 -5.36
C VAL A 21 -9.14 -16.02 -3.94
N GLN A 22 -10.31 -16.58 -3.66
CA GLN A 22 -10.86 -16.65 -2.31
C GLN A 22 -10.51 -18.00 -1.69
N VAL A 23 -9.97 -18.01 -0.48
CA VAL A 23 -9.48 -19.22 0.17
C VAL A 23 -10.25 -19.42 1.48
N PRO A 24 -11.07 -20.48 1.61
CA PRO A 24 -11.74 -20.76 2.87
C PRO A 24 -10.72 -21.16 3.95
N TYR A 25 -11.02 -20.82 5.21
CA TYR A 25 -10.24 -21.37 6.32
C TYR A 25 -10.49 -22.88 6.48
N PRO A 26 -9.52 -23.63 7.05
CA PRO A 26 -9.72 -25.04 7.35
C PRO A 26 -10.91 -25.29 8.30
N ASN A 27 -11.11 -24.39 9.26
CA ASN A 27 -12.22 -24.41 10.19
C ASN A 27 -12.57 -22.98 10.65
N SER A 28 -13.70 -22.84 11.35
CA SER A 28 -14.20 -21.56 11.87
C SER A 28 -13.39 -20.98 13.03
N GLU A 29 -12.56 -21.79 13.67
CA GLU A 29 -11.74 -21.40 14.83
C GLU A 29 -10.35 -20.90 14.41
N GLN A 30 -10.03 -20.93 13.12
CA GLN A 30 -8.75 -20.47 12.60
C GLN A 30 -8.49 -19.02 13.01
N GLU A 31 -7.34 -18.82 13.66
CA GLU A 31 -6.89 -17.50 14.06
C GLU A 31 -6.67 -16.58 12.87
N LEU A 32 -7.07 -15.31 13.05
CA LEU A 32 -6.99 -14.29 12.02
C LEU A 32 -5.74 -13.44 12.23
N LEU A 33 -4.98 -13.20 11.16
CA LEU A 33 -3.85 -12.27 11.22
C LEU A 33 -4.34 -10.85 11.46
N SER A 34 -3.63 -10.10 12.31
CA SER A 34 -3.93 -8.68 12.58
C SER A 34 -3.44 -7.73 11.47
N TYR A 35 -2.89 -8.26 10.38
CA TYR A 35 -2.25 -7.51 9.33
C TYR A 35 -2.47 -8.16 7.96
N THR A 36 -2.44 -7.35 6.91
CA THR A 36 -2.30 -7.84 5.54
C THR A 36 -0.87 -8.34 5.33
N LYS A 37 -0.71 -9.56 4.82
CA LYS A 37 0.60 -10.10 4.52
C LYS A 37 0.93 -9.87 3.04
N ALA A 38 2.05 -9.21 2.77
CA ALA A 38 2.62 -9.07 1.44
C ALA A 38 3.87 -9.95 1.32
N THR A 39 3.84 -10.96 0.46
CA THR A 39 4.95 -11.90 0.27
C THR A 39 5.55 -11.75 -1.12
N ALA A 40 6.73 -11.14 -1.19
CA ALA A 40 7.49 -10.98 -2.44
C ALA A 40 7.72 -12.33 -3.16
N GLN A 41 7.56 -12.31 -4.48
CA GLN A 41 7.90 -13.37 -5.43
C GLN A 41 9.02 -12.89 -6.37
N ASP A 42 9.52 -13.74 -7.25
CA ASP A 42 10.58 -13.33 -8.20
C ASP A 42 10.10 -12.33 -9.26
N THR A 43 8.79 -12.23 -9.50
CA THR A 43 8.19 -11.44 -10.59
C THR A 43 7.02 -10.56 -10.13
N GLY A 44 6.96 -10.27 -8.83
CA GLY A 44 5.87 -9.53 -8.21
C GLY A 44 5.73 -9.86 -6.72
N TRP A 45 4.50 -9.88 -6.22
CA TRP A 45 4.22 -10.16 -4.80
C TRP A 45 2.81 -10.71 -4.61
N ILE A 46 2.60 -11.43 -3.50
CA ILE A 46 1.30 -12.00 -3.12
C ILE A 46 0.72 -11.21 -1.95
N TRP A 47 -0.50 -10.71 -2.09
CA TRP A 47 -1.30 -10.26 -0.95
C TRP A 47 -2.03 -11.45 -0.33
N ASP A 48 -2.20 -11.41 0.99
CA ASP A 48 -3.00 -12.36 1.75
C ASP A 48 -3.73 -11.60 2.86
N ILE A 49 -5.05 -11.46 2.69
CA ILE A 49 -5.93 -10.66 3.55
C ILE A 49 -6.89 -11.60 4.26
N GLY A 50 -6.77 -11.72 5.59
CA GLY A 50 -7.72 -12.46 6.42
C GLY A 50 -9.01 -11.68 6.66
N LEU A 51 -10.15 -12.28 6.35
CA LEU A 51 -11.49 -11.78 6.71
C LEU A 51 -12.13 -12.73 7.73
N GLN A 52 -13.34 -12.43 8.20
CA GLN A 52 -14.01 -13.28 9.20
C GLN A 52 -14.27 -14.73 8.76
N THR A 53 -14.48 -14.98 7.46
CA THR A 53 -14.92 -16.29 6.95
C THR A 53 -13.95 -16.93 5.95
N ARG A 54 -13.01 -16.16 5.42
CA ARG A 54 -12.10 -16.59 4.36
C ARG A 54 -10.91 -15.64 4.26
N ARG A 55 -9.89 -16.04 3.51
CA ARG A 55 -8.83 -15.16 3.02
C ARG A 55 -9.12 -14.69 1.59
N GLY A 56 -8.71 -13.47 1.28
CA GLY A 56 -8.53 -13.00 -0.09
C GLY A 56 -7.04 -13.04 -0.42
N VAL A 57 -6.64 -13.88 -1.36
CA VAL A 57 -5.22 -14.06 -1.72
C VAL A 57 -5.06 -13.75 -3.21
N GLY A 58 -3.96 -13.11 -3.58
CA GLY A 58 -3.68 -12.90 -5.00
C GLY A 58 -2.25 -12.50 -5.26
N MET A 59 -1.75 -12.84 -6.44
CA MET A 59 -0.43 -12.44 -6.91
C MET A 59 -0.57 -11.27 -7.86
N VAL A 60 0.07 -10.16 -7.55
CA VAL A 60 0.31 -9.03 -8.46
C VAL A 60 1.62 -9.25 -9.18
N TYR A 61 1.65 -9.04 -10.49
CA TYR A 61 2.83 -9.29 -11.32
C TYR A 61 2.90 -8.39 -12.54
N SER A 62 4.07 -8.36 -13.18
CA SER A 62 4.30 -7.69 -14.45
C SER A 62 4.25 -8.69 -15.60
N SER A 63 3.39 -8.45 -16.57
CA SER A 63 3.27 -9.31 -17.77
C SER A 63 4.54 -9.33 -18.63
N ALA A 64 5.50 -8.43 -18.40
CA ALA A 64 6.79 -8.42 -19.08
C ALA A 64 7.79 -9.43 -18.49
N TYR A 65 7.61 -9.82 -17.23
CA TYR A 65 8.50 -10.72 -16.50
C TYR A 65 7.85 -12.06 -16.16
N GLU A 66 6.53 -12.16 -16.30
CA GLU A 66 5.77 -13.33 -15.86
C GLU A 66 4.55 -13.59 -16.76
N SER A 67 4.32 -14.88 -17.01
CA SER A 67 3.16 -15.37 -17.73
C SER A 67 1.97 -15.54 -16.79
N SER A 68 0.75 -15.49 -17.32
CA SER A 68 -0.45 -15.75 -16.50
C SER A 68 -0.40 -17.13 -15.83
N GLN A 69 0.05 -18.16 -16.56
CA GLN A 69 0.17 -19.51 -16.00
C GLN A 69 1.23 -19.58 -14.88
N GLY A 70 2.41 -18.99 -15.08
CA GLY A 70 3.45 -18.97 -14.06
C GLY A 70 3.06 -18.19 -12.80
N ALA A 71 2.27 -17.12 -12.94
CA ALA A 71 1.69 -16.42 -11.80
C ALA A 71 0.68 -17.30 -11.03
N LYS A 72 -0.17 -18.07 -11.73
CA LYS A 72 -1.08 -19.04 -11.09
C LYS A 72 -0.30 -20.12 -10.35
N ASP A 73 0.77 -20.65 -10.95
CA ASP A 73 1.58 -21.70 -10.34
C ASP A 73 2.27 -21.22 -9.05
N LYS A 74 2.81 -19.99 -9.06
CA LYS A 74 3.37 -19.33 -7.86
C LYS A 74 2.30 -19.10 -6.79
N LEU A 75 1.12 -18.61 -7.17
CA LEU A 75 -0.01 -18.45 -6.26
C LEU A 75 -0.41 -19.80 -5.63
N ILE A 76 -0.58 -20.85 -6.44
CA ILE A 76 -0.92 -22.20 -5.96
C ILE A 76 0.15 -22.73 -5.01
N SER A 77 1.43 -22.51 -5.32
CA SER A 77 2.55 -22.92 -4.45
C SER A 77 2.50 -22.20 -3.10
N TYR A 78 2.23 -20.90 -3.07
CA TYR A 78 2.03 -20.14 -1.85
C TYR A 78 0.82 -20.65 -1.04
N LEU A 79 -0.29 -20.98 -1.71
CA LEU A 79 -1.47 -21.51 -1.05
C LEU A 79 -1.20 -22.87 -0.39
N LYS A 80 -0.54 -23.80 -1.10
CA LYS A 80 -0.13 -25.10 -0.53
C LYS A 80 0.82 -24.95 0.65
N ALA A 81 1.72 -23.97 0.61
CA ALA A 81 2.65 -23.70 1.70
C ALA A 81 1.96 -23.09 2.93
N THR A 82 0.87 -22.34 2.74
CA THR A 82 0.12 -21.70 3.85
C THR A 82 -1.08 -22.51 4.33
N GLN A 83 -1.55 -23.48 3.55
CA GLN A 83 -2.68 -24.35 3.87
C GLN A 83 -2.57 -25.65 3.05
N SER A 84 -1.85 -26.64 3.58
CA SER A 84 -1.48 -27.87 2.87
C SER A 84 -2.66 -28.75 2.45
N GLU A 85 -3.73 -28.77 3.25
CA GLU A 85 -4.95 -29.56 3.01
C GLU A 85 -5.93 -28.89 2.02
N LEU A 86 -5.56 -27.75 1.45
CA LEU A 86 -6.42 -27.00 0.54
C LEU A 86 -6.58 -27.74 -0.80
N ASP A 87 -7.82 -28.08 -1.14
CA ASP A 87 -8.17 -28.62 -2.45
C ASP A 87 -8.20 -27.50 -3.50
N ILE A 88 -7.08 -27.33 -4.21
CA ILE A 88 -6.88 -26.29 -5.22
C ILE A 88 -7.91 -26.39 -6.37
N ASN A 89 -8.42 -27.59 -6.68
CA ASN A 89 -9.36 -27.79 -7.78
C ASN A 89 -10.73 -27.18 -7.50
N LYS A 90 -11.05 -26.91 -6.22
CA LYS A 90 -12.29 -26.23 -5.81
C LYS A 90 -12.19 -24.71 -5.87
N LEU A 91 -11.01 -24.16 -6.16
CA LEU A 91 -10.78 -22.73 -6.17
C LEU A 91 -11.00 -22.13 -7.56
N THR A 92 -11.66 -20.97 -7.61
CA THR A 92 -11.80 -20.19 -8.84
C THR A 92 -10.80 -19.04 -8.82
N ILE A 93 -9.70 -19.18 -9.58
CA ILE A 93 -8.71 -18.12 -9.76
C ILE A 93 -9.19 -17.18 -10.87
N ARG A 94 -9.29 -15.89 -10.56
CA ARG A 94 -9.65 -14.83 -11.51
C ARG A 94 -8.41 -14.08 -11.96
N GLU A 95 -8.29 -13.87 -13.26
CA GLU A 95 -7.26 -13.02 -13.85
C GLU A 95 -7.77 -11.59 -13.99
N LEU A 96 -6.88 -10.64 -13.73
CA LEU A 96 -7.14 -9.21 -13.81
C LEU A 96 -6.00 -8.56 -14.59
N SER A 97 -6.34 -7.62 -15.45
CA SER A 97 -5.40 -6.73 -16.12
C SER A 97 -5.74 -5.28 -15.82
N PHE A 98 -4.71 -4.48 -15.58
CA PHE A 98 -4.87 -3.04 -15.37
C PHE A 98 -3.71 -2.28 -16.01
N GLN A 99 -3.89 -0.98 -16.20
CA GLN A 99 -2.85 -0.07 -16.63
C GLN A 99 -2.50 0.84 -15.43
N PRO A 100 -1.35 0.64 -14.77
CA PRO A 100 -1.00 1.45 -13.61
C PRO A 100 -0.84 2.91 -14.03
N GLY A 101 -1.56 3.81 -13.37
CA GLY A 101 -1.54 5.23 -13.70
C GLY A 101 -2.76 5.99 -13.20
N TYR A 102 -2.81 7.28 -13.54
CA TYR A 102 -3.88 8.19 -13.13
C TYR A 102 -4.23 9.18 -14.24
N ARG A 103 -5.40 9.81 -14.16
CA ARG A 103 -5.86 10.77 -15.17
C ARG A 103 -5.02 12.04 -15.10
N THR A 104 -4.72 12.61 -16.27
CA THR A 104 -4.03 13.90 -16.40
C THR A 104 -4.84 15.07 -15.79
N GLN A 105 -6.16 14.93 -15.70
CA GLN A 105 -7.07 15.84 -14.99
C GLN A 105 -8.08 15.03 -14.18
N PHE A 106 -8.36 15.44 -12.95
CA PHE A 106 -9.32 14.76 -12.07
C PHE A 106 -10.67 15.47 -12.05
N TRP A 107 -10.66 16.80 -12.23
CA TRP A 107 -11.85 17.62 -12.35
C TRP A 107 -11.90 18.31 -13.71
N HIS A 108 -12.79 17.82 -14.58
CA HIS A 108 -13.03 18.42 -15.89
C HIS A 108 -14.45 18.98 -16.01
N LYS A 109 -14.57 20.30 -16.19
CA LYS A 109 -15.86 21.03 -16.22
C LYS A 109 -16.67 20.78 -14.94
N ASN A 110 -17.78 20.06 -15.02
CA ASN A 110 -18.65 19.68 -13.90
C ASN A 110 -18.56 18.18 -13.57
N CYS A 111 -17.53 17.50 -14.06
CA CYS A 111 -17.30 16.08 -13.82
C CYS A 111 -16.02 15.89 -13.02
N ILE A 112 -16.12 15.12 -11.95
CA ILE A 112 -14.99 14.79 -11.07
C ILE A 112 -14.82 13.28 -11.08
N ALA A 113 -13.59 12.82 -11.24
CA ALA A 113 -13.21 11.43 -11.10
C ALA A 113 -12.73 11.16 -9.67
N ILE A 114 -13.30 10.14 -9.02
CA ILE A 114 -12.91 9.67 -7.68
C ILE A 114 -12.81 8.15 -7.71
N GLY A 115 -11.83 7.58 -6.99
CA GLY A 115 -11.53 6.14 -6.99
C GLY A 115 -10.98 5.66 -8.33
N MET A 116 -11.34 4.45 -8.76
CA MET A 116 -10.79 3.84 -9.98
C MET A 116 -11.08 4.64 -11.26
N SER A 117 -12.09 5.53 -11.26
CA SER A 117 -12.34 6.43 -12.39
C SER A 117 -11.23 7.48 -12.59
N ALA A 118 -10.52 7.83 -11.52
CA ALA A 118 -9.41 8.77 -11.48
C ALA A 118 -8.06 8.12 -11.77
N GLY A 119 -7.88 6.85 -11.44
CA GLY A 119 -6.62 6.14 -11.59
C GLY A 119 -6.60 4.85 -10.77
N PHE A 120 -5.65 3.99 -11.08
CA PHE A 120 -5.44 2.74 -10.35
C PHE A 120 -3.97 2.31 -10.47
N ILE A 121 -3.43 1.79 -9.38
CA ILE A 121 -2.13 1.12 -9.30
C ILE A 121 -2.29 -0.07 -8.35
N GLU A 122 -1.24 -0.89 -8.25
CA GLU A 122 -1.27 -2.07 -7.38
C GLU A 122 -1.56 -1.75 -5.90
N PRO A 123 -2.21 -2.66 -5.15
CA PRO A 123 -2.70 -2.41 -3.80
C PRO A 123 -1.65 -2.68 -2.70
N LEU A 124 -0.36 -2.41 -2.94
CA LEU A 124 0.73 -2.77 -2.00
C LEU A 124 0.57 -2.10 -0.61
N GLU A 125 0.09 -0.85 -0.58
CA GLU A 125 -0.13 -0.06 0.64
C GLU A 125 -1.60 0.38 0.80
N ALA A 126 -2.53 -0.43 0.26
CA ALA A 126 -3.98 -0.22 0.36
C ALA A 126 -4.49 1.21 0.01
N SER A 127 -3.78 1.93 -0.87
CA SER A 127 -3.99 3.36 -1.16
C SER A 127 -5.28 3.69 -1.91
N ALA A 128 -5.95 2.70 -2.51
CA ALA A 128 -7.13 2.92 -3.35
C ALA A 128 -8.31 3.56 -2.57
N LEU A 129 -8.63 3.05 -1.38
CA LEU A 129 -9.71 3.61 -0.55
C LEU A 129 -9.31 4.95 0.06
N VAL A 130 -8.06 5.09 0.52
CA VAL A 130 -7.53 6.37 1.00
C VAL A 130 -7.71 7.47 -0.05
N MET A 131 -7.45 7.19 -1.32
CA MET A 131 -7.65 8.17 -2.40
C MET A 131 -9.13 8.52 -2.64
N VAL A 132 -10.05 7.57 -2.42
CA VAL A 132 -11.50 7.85 -2.47
C VAL A 132 -11.87 8.81 -1.34
N GLU A 133 -11.46 8.50 -0.10
CA GLU A 133 -11.79 9.30 1.08
C GLU A 133 -11.19 10.70 0.99
N LEU A 134 -9.91 10.82 0.64
CA LEU A 134 -9.22 12.09 0.47
C LEU A 134 -9.84 12.93 -0.67
N GLY A 135 -10.26 12.28 -1.77
CA GLY A 135 -10.96 12.95 -2.87
C GLY A 135 -12.32 13.49 -2.45
N LEU A 136 -13.13 12.68 -1.76
CA LEU A 136 -14.43 13.09 -1.25
C LEU A 136 -14.31 14.21 -0.21
N ASN A 137 -13.39 14.08 0.75
CA ASN A 137 -13.16 15.10 1.78
C ASN A 137 -12.72 16.43 1.17
N THR A 138 -11.79 16.42 0.20
CA THR A 138 -11.40 17.64 -0.51
C THR A 138 -12.60 18.26 -1.23
N LEU A 139 -13.43 17.46 -1.91
CA LEU A 139 -14.61 17.95 -2.62
C LEU A 139 -15.63 18.57 -1.65
N LEU A 140 -15.94 17.89 -0.55
CA LEU A 140 -16.92 18.36 0.44
C LEU A 140 -16.45 19.65 1.13
N ALA A 141 -15.18 19.72 1.53
CA ALA A 141 -14.61 20.92 2.14
C ALA A 141 -14.54 22.12 1.18
N ASN A 142 -14.50 21.87 -0.13
CA ASN A 142 -14.38 22.88 -1.17
C ASN A 142 -15.55 22.84 -2.16
N PHE A 143 -16.74 22.45 -1.69
CA PHE A 143 -17.86 22.24 -2.58
C PHE A 143 -18.22 23.55 -3.31
N PRO A 144 -18.37 23.53 -4.64
CA PRO A 144 -18.54 24.75 -5.42
C PRO A 144 -19.93 25.35 -5.18
N THR A 145 -20.01 26.41 -4.39
CA THR A 145 -21.26 27.16 -4.16
C THR A 145 -21.65 28.06 -5.34
N HIS A 146 -20.71 28.33 -6.25
CA HIS A 146 -20.95 29.17 -7.42
C HIS A 146 -20.13 28.71 -8.64
N ARG A 147 -20.74 28.72 -9.83
CA ARG A 147 -20.11 28.27 -11.09
C ARG A 147 -18.81 29.01 -11.40
N LYS A 148 -18.75 30.31 -11.09
CA LYS A 148 -17.56 31.18 -11.29
C LYS A 148 -16.34 30.76 -10.44
N ALA A 149 -16.53 30.04 -9.33
CA ALA A 149 -15.43 29.56 -8.49
C ALA A 149 -14.86 28.21 -8.98
N MET A 150 -15.62 27.45 -9.77
CA MET A 150 -15.24 26.11 -10.21
C MET A 150 -13.88 26.03 -10.91
N PRO A 151 -13.45 26.97 -11.79
CA PRO A 151 -12.13 26.89 -12.42
C PRO A 151 -10.97 26.90 -11.41
N GLN A 152 -11.08 27.67 -10.33
CA GLN A 152 -10.07 27.81 -9.29
C GLN A 152 -10.11 26.60 -8.36
N LEU A 153 -11.30 26.11 -8.04
CA LEU A 153 -11.50 24.90 -7.24
C LEU A 153 -10.98 23.66 -7.97
N SER A 154 -11.28 23.50 -9.26
CA SER A 154 -10.79 22.38 -10.06
C SER A 154 -9.28 22.38 -10.15
N LYS A 155 -8.65 23.55 -10.34
CA LYS A 155 -7.17 23.66 -10.34
C LYS A 155 -6.57 23.21 -9.01
N ARG A 156 -7.15 23.63 -7.88
CA ARG A 156 -6.68 23.23 -6.53
C ARG A 156 -6.87 21.74 -6.29
N PHE A 157 -8.02 21.20 -6.68
CA PHE A 157 -8.33 19.77 -6.59
C PHE A 157 -7.32 18.94 -7.39
N ASP A 158 -7.11 19.30 -8.66
CA ASP A 158 -6.17 18.60 -9.54
C ASP A 158 -4.73 18.65 -8.98
N GLN A 159 -4.27 19.81 -8.50
CA GLN A 159 -2.94 19.93 -7.89
C GLN A 159 -2.77 19.02 -6.66
N GLN A 160 -3.78 18.93 -5.79
CA GLN A 160 -3.75 18.03 -4.64
C GLN A 160 -3.76 16.57 -5.05
N CYS A 161 -4.60 16.19 -6.01
CA CYS A 161 -4.67 14.82 -6.51
C CYS A 161 -3.36 14.40 -7.19
N HIS A 162 -2.77 15.24 -8.05
CA HIS A 162 -1.48 14.99 -8.68
C HIS A 162 -0.39 14.75 -7.64
N TYR A 163 -0.29 15.62 -6.64
CA TYR A 163 0.66 15.45 -5.54
C TYR A 163 0.48 14.10 -4.83
N ARG A 164 -0.76 13.77 -4.43
CA ARG A 164 -1.06 12.53 -3.72
C ARG A 164 -0.72 11.30 -4.55
N TRP A 165 -1.04 11.29 -5.85
CA TRP A 165 -0.68 10.20 -6.76
C TRP A 165 0.83 10.01 -6.89
N GLN A 166 1.58 11.11 -7.09
CA GLN A 166 3.05 11.07 -7.15
C GLN A 166 3.65 10.52 -5.86
N ARG A 167 3.18 11.00 -4.69
CA ARG A 167 3.62 10.49 -3.38
C ARG A 167 3.35 9.00 -3.21
N ILE A 168 2.18 8.51 -3.62
CA ILE A 168 1.87 7.08 -3.55
C ILE A 168 2.82 6.28 -4.45
N ILE A 169 3.05 6.73 -5.69
CA ILE A 169 3.93 6.01 -6.62
C ILE A 169 5.36 5.93 -6.08
N GLU A 170 5.88 7.02 -5.53
CA GLU A 170 7.21 7.04 -4.90
C GLU A 170 7.27 6.13 -3.68
N PHE A 171 6.26 6.16 -2.82
CA PHE A 171 6.22 5.31 -1.62
C PHE A 171 6.12 3.83 -1.98
N LEU A 172 5.34 3.46 -3.00
CA LEU A 172 5.32 2.11 -3.52
C LEU A 172 6.66 1.73 -4.15
N LYS A 173 7.25 2.62 -4.95
CA LYS A 173 8.55 2.38 -5.60
C LYS A 173 9.68 2.15 -4.58
N LEU A 174 9.65 2.83 -3.43
CA LEU A 174 10.60 2.64 -2.33
C LEU A 174 10.73 1.16 -1.93
N HIS A 175 9.61 0.43 -1.83
CA HIS A 175 9.61 -1.00 -1.49
C HIS A 175 10.40 -1.85 -2.48
N TYR A 176 10.39 -1.47 -3.76
CA TYR A 176 11.10 -2.20 -4.79
C TYR A 176 12.58 -1.83 -4.85
N VAL A 177 12.89 -0.53 -4.76
CA VAL A 177 14.26 -0.01 -4.88
C VAL A 177 15.16 -0.52 -3.76
N LEU A 178 14.64 -0.62 -2.54
CA LEU A 178 15.39 -1.09 -1.37
C LEU A 178 15.61 -2.61 -1.35
N SER A 179 14.96 -3.37 -2.23
CA SER A 179 15.08 -4.83 -2.25
C SER A 179 16.47 -5.27 -2.73
N LYS A 180 17.05 -6.30 -2.09
CA LYS A 180 18.33 -6.92 -2.51
C LYS A 180 18.15 -8.19 -3.36
N ARG A 181 16.93 -8.48 -3.80
CA ARG A 181 16.61 -9.66 -4.61
C ARG A 181 17.23 -9.59 -6.00
N SER A 182 17.58 -10.75 -6.56
CA SER A 182 18.45 -10.87 -7.73
C SER A 182 17.74 -11.22 -9.04
N SER A 183 16.43 -11.52 -9.07
CA SER A 183 15.75 -11.77 -10.35
C SER A 183 15.72 -10.52 -11.23
N ASP A 184 15.57 -10.70 -12.54
CA ASP A 184 15.54 -9.62 -13.53
C ASP A 184 14.49 -8.54 -13.20
N TYR A 185 13.31 -8.95 -12.71
CA TYR A 185 12.26 -8.04 -12.23
C TYR A 185 12.77 -7.12 -11.10
N TRP A 186 13.43 -7.68 -10.09
CA TRP A 186 13.93 -6.90 -8.95
C TRP A 186 15.14 -6.05 -9.33
N GLN A 187 16.01 -6.54 -10.22
CA GLN A 187 17.12 -5.76 -10.75
C GLN A 187 16.63 -4.56 -11.57
N ALA A 188 15.66 -4.77 -12.46
CA ALA A 188 15.08 -3.71 -13.28
C ALA A 188 14.40 -2.63 -12.43
N HIS A 189 13.78 -3.01 -11.31
CA HIS A 189 13.18 -2.04 -10.39
C HIS A 189 14.19 -1.09 -9.75
N ARG A 190 15.49 -1.44 -9.74
CA ARG A 190 16.59 -0.62 -9.21
C ARG A 190 17.32 0.19 -10.28
N ASP A 191 16.96 0.05 -11.56
CA ASP A 191 17.48 0.93 -12.60
C ASP A 191 17.02 2.37 -12.32
N SER A 192 17.97 3.31 -12.26
CA SER A 192 17.71 4.71 -11.94
C SER A 192 16.71 5.37 -12.89
N ASN A 193 16.62 4.92 -14.15
CA ASN A 193 15.66 5.45 -15.13
C ASN A 193 14.20 5.11 -14.77
N THR A 194 13.98 4.18 -13.84
CA THR A 194 12.66 3.75 -13.39
C THR A 194 12.28 4.34 -12.03
N ILE A 195 13.15 5.17 -11.44
CA ILE A 195 12.98 5.74 -10.10
C ILE A 195 12.69 7.24 -10.25
N PRO A 196 11.59 7.77 -9.68
CA PRO A 196 11.33 9.20 -9.68
C PRO A 196 12.50 9.98 -9.06
N GLN A 197 12.86 11.13 -9.67
CA GLN A 197 14.01 11.92 -9.23
C GLN A 197 13.90 12.35 -7.75
N THR A 198 12.72 12.77 -7.32
CA THR A 198 12.40 13.09 -5.92
C THR A 198 12.71 11.95 -4.95
N LEU A 199 12.45 10.70 -5.35
CA LEU A 199 12.79 9.53 -4.54
C LEU A 199 14.29 9.26 -4.54
N LEU A 200 14.99 9.46 -5.66
CA LEU A 200 16.46 9.37 -5.70
C LEU A 200 17.12 10.40 -4.78
N ASP A 201 16.67 11.65 -4.83
CA ASP A 201 17.18 12.74 -4.00
C ASP A 201 16.94 12.43 -2.51
N ASN A 202 15.73 11.97 -2.17
CA ASN A 202 15.40 11.54 -0.82
C ASN A 202 16.23 10.34 -0.37
N LEU A 203 16.47 9.33 -1.21
CA LEU A 203 17.33 8.19 -0.87
C LEU A 203 18.79 8.59 -0.70
N ALA A 204 19.28 9.58 -1.45
CA ALA A 204 20.62 10.14 -1.25
C ALA A 204 20.72 10.84 0.11
N LEU A 205 19.69 11.59 0.49
CA LEU A 205 19.62 12.28 1.78
C LEU A 205 19.44 11.31 2.95
N TRP A 206 18.55 10.33 2.82
CA TRP A 206 18.19 9.38 3.89
C TRP A 206 19.29 8.37 4.23
N GLN A 207 20.39 8.35 3.47
CA GLN A 207 21.62 7.68 3.88
C GLN A 207 22.29 8.35 5.08
N TYR A 208 22.00 9.62 5.34
CA TYR A 208 22.67 10.41 6.37
C TYR A 208 21.72 10.96 7.44
N GLN A 209 20.41 10.94 7.20
CA GLN A 209 19.39 11.37 8.16
C GLN A 209 18.10 10.55 8.05
N SER A 210 17.29 10.52 9.11
CA SER A 210 15.97 9.88 9.07
C SER A 210 15.02 10.70 8.20
N PRO A 211 14.07 10.06 7.48
CA PRO A 211 12.91 10.77 6.97
C PRO A 211 12.19 11.51 8.10
N TRP A 212 11.85 12.78 7.91
CA TRP A 212 11.16 13.58 8.93
C TRP A 212 10.12 14.52 8.32
N LEU A 213 9.44 15.28 9.18
CA LEU A 213 8.31 16.15 8.79
C LEU A 213 8.67 17.17 7.70
N ASN A 214 9.92 17.65 7.68
CA ASN A 214 10.36 18.67 6.73
C ASN A 214 10.65 18.12 5.33
N ASP A 215 10.62 16.79 5.14
CA ASP A 215 10.77 16.17 3.82
C ASP A 215 9.45 16.18 3.02
N PHE A 216 8.35 16.66 3.64
CA PHE A 216 7.00 16.59 3.10
C PHE A 216 6.27 17.94 3.22
N ASP A 217 5.94 18.53 2.09
CA ASP A 217 5.52 19.94 2.00
C ASP A 217 4.00 20.16 2.18
N ARG A 218 3.20 19.11 2.41
CA ARG A 218 1.75 19.26 2.60
C ARG A 218 1.34 19.03 4.05
N ALA A 219 0.42 19.88 4.50
CA ALA A 219 -0.22 19.72 5.81
C ALA A 219 -0.97 18.39 5.97
N GLN A 220 -1.39 17.77 4.86
CA GLN A 220 -2.07 16.48 4.84
C GLN A 220 -1.35 15.55 3.85
N GLU A 221 -0.38 14.80 4.39
CA GLU A 221 0.32 13.76 3.65
C GLU A 221 -0.49 12.47 3.55
N VAL A 222 -0.32 11.73 2.45
CA VAL A 222 -0.91 10.40 2.29
C VAL A 222 -0.21 9.39 3.20
N PHE A 223 1.11 9.54 3.34
CA PHE A 223 1.95 8.71 4.19
C PHE A 223 2.77 9.61 5.11
N SER A 224 2.80 9.29 6.40
CA SER A 224 3.60 10.02 7.38
C SER A 224 5.10 9.73 7.19
N ALA A 225 5.97 10.60 7.71
CA ALA A 225 7.41 10.33 7.78
C ALA A 225 7.73 8.97 8.45
N ALA A 226 6.96 8.58 9.46
CA ALA A 226 7.10 7.29 10.13
C ALA A 226 6.86 6.10 9.17
N SER A 227 5.95 6.24 8.21
CA SER A 227 5.70 5.21 7.18
C SER A 227 6.96 4.95 6.35
N TYR A 228 7.68 6.00 5.94
CA TYR A 228 8.97 5.88 5.24
C TYR A 228 10.04 5.24 6.13
N GLN A 229 10.10 5.60 7.42
CA GLN A 229 11.01 4.99 8.38
C GLN A 229 10.76 3.48 8.54
N PHE A 230 9.50 3.04 8.65
CA PHE A 230 9.17 1.62 8.77
C PHE A 230 9.66 0.82 7.56
N VAL A 231 9.48 1.35 6.34
CA VAL A 231 9.92 0.67 5.11
C VAL A 231 11.45 0.66 5.02
N LEU A 232 12.11 1.81 5.16
CA LEU A 232 13.57 1.91 5.09
C LEU A 232 14.26 1.00 6.12
N TYR A 233 13.88 1.13 7.39
CA TYR A 233 14.55 0.43 8.49
C TYR A 233 14.14 -1.03 8.55
N GLY A 234 12.88 -1.34 8.21
CA GLY A 234 12.40 -2.70 8.03
C GLY A 234 13.19 -3.44 6.95
N MET A 235 13.48 -2.76 5.85
CA MET A 235 14.33 -3.26 4.75
C MET A 235 15.84 -3.07 5.00
N LYS A 236 16.25 -2.81 6.23
CA LYS A 236 17.66 -2.74 6.69
C LYS A 236 18.50 -1.65 6.02
N HIS A 237 17.85 -0.56 5.60
CA HIS A 237 18.52 0.65 5.13
C HIS A 237 18.51 1.66 6.27
N LEU A 238 19.55 1.64 7.10
CA LEU A 238 19.71 2.54 8.23
C LEU A 238 20.58 3.74 7.82
N PRO A 239 20.23 4.97 8.24
CA PRO A 239 21.10 6.12 8.02
C PRO A 239 22.41 5.93 8.78
N ALA A 240 23.50 6.43 8.22
CA ALA A 240 24.82 6.45 8.82
C ALA A 240 24.90 7.53 9.91
N PHE A 241 24.16 7.32 11.01
CA PHE A 241 24.18 8.24 12.13
C PHE A 241 25.54 8.24 12.85
N PRO A 242 26.00 9.41 13.33
CA PRO A 242 27.10 9.44 14.28
C PRO A 242 26.69 8.71 15.56
N LYS A 243 27.67 8.15 16.28
CA LYS A 243 27.42 7.63 17.62
C LYS A 243 26.99 8.79 18.52
N MET A 244 25.77 8.72 19.03
CA MET A 244 25.20 9.71 19.94
C MET A 244 24.88 9.06 21.28
N ASN A 245 25.12 9.78 22.37
CA ASN A 245 24.64 9.37 23.69
C ASN A 245 23.12 9.49 23.71
N MET A 246 22.42 8.39 24.01
CA MET A 246 20.97 8.43 24.18
C MET A 246 20.62 9.07 25.53
N PRO A 247 19.84 10.17 25.56
CA PRO A 247 19.36 10.74 26.81
C PRO A 247 18.53 9.73 27.60
N ALA A 248 18.56 9.82 28.93
CA ALA A 248 17.80 8.94 29.81
C ALA A 248 16.30 8.91 29.47
N SER A 249 15.72 10.07 29.10
CA SER A 249 14.32 10.18 28.68
C SER A 249 14.00 9.34 27.43
N ILE A 250 14.92 9.21 26.48
CA ILE A 250 14.73 8.38 25.28
C ILE A 250 14.78 6.89 25.64
N ILE A 251 15.70 6.50 26.54
CA ILE A 251 15.78 5.12 27.07
C ILE A 251 14.48 4.76 27.80
N GLU A 252 13.96 5.68 28.61
CA GLU A 252 12.68 5.53 29.30
C GLU A 252 11.52 5.36 28.30
N HIS A 253 11.45 6.19 27.25
CA HIS A 253 10.44 6.04 26.20
C HIS A 253 10.48 4.65 25.53
N PHE A 254 11.67 4.13 25.21
CA PHE A 254 11.79 2.78 24.65
C PHE A 254 11.36 1.70 25.63
N SER A 255 11.70 1.86 26.91
CA SER A 255 11.35 0.91 27.97
C SER A 255 9.84 0.88 28.20
N ASN A 256 9.21 2.05 28.26
CA ASN A 256 7.76 2.20 28.39
C ASN A 256 7.02 1.60 27.19
N ASN A 257 7.50 1.83 25.96
CA ASN A 257 6.93 1.21 24.76
C ASN A 257 7.04 -0.32 24.81
N GLN A 258 8.18 -0.87 25.24
CA GLN A 258 8.36 -2.31 25.37
C GLN A 258 7.43 -2.91 26.45
N GLN A 259 7.25 -2.20 27.57
CA GLN A 259 6.34 -2.62 28.63
C GLN A 259 4.88 -2.60 28.15
N ALA A 260 4.46 -1.53 27.48
CA ALA A 260 3.11 -1.43 26.91
C ALA A 260 2.84 -2.56 25.90
N ALA A 261 3.81 -2.89 25.04
CA ALA A 261 3.69 -4.00 24.10
C ALA A 261 3.53 -5.35 24.81
N LYS A 262 4.33 -5.61 25.87
CA LYS A 262 4.21 -6.84 26.68
C LYS A 262 2.84 -6.94 27.36
N GLN A 263 2.37 -5.85 27.95
CA GLN A 263 1.05 -5.79 28.58
C GLN A 263 -0.08 -6.00 27.56
N GLY A 264 0.04 -5.42 26.37
CA GLY A 264 -0.90 -5.63 25.27
C GLY A 264 -0.97 -7.10 24.85
N LEU A 265 0.18 -7.75 24.63
CA LEU A 265 0.24 -9.17 24.25
C LEU A 265 -0.31 -10.12 25.32
N ALA A 266 -0.22 -9.75 26.59
CA ALA A 266 -0.74 -10.57 27.69
C ALA A 266 -2.26 -10.44 27.88
N ASN A 267 -2.85 -9.29 27.52
CA ASN A 267 -4.21 -8.94 27.91
C ASN A 267 -5.19 -8.77 26.74
N LEU A 268 -4.71 -8.55 25.52
CA LEU A 268 -5.59 -8.37 24.37
C LEU A 268 -6.11 -9.73 23.86
N PRO A 269 -7.40 -9.82 23.49
CA PRO A 269 -7.94 -11.02 22.85
C PRO A 269 -7.32 -11.22 21.46
N THR A 270 -7.40 -12.44 20.95
CA THR A 270 -7.11 -12.68 19.54
C THR A 270 -8.14 -11.98 18.65
N ASN A 271 -7.80 -11.76 17.37
CA ASN A 271 -8.73 -11.11 16.43
C ASN A 271 -10.04 -11.91 16.29
N ARG A 272 -9.95 -13.26 16.31
CA ARG A 272 -11.13 -14.11 16.23
C ARG A 272 -12.02 -13.93 17.45
N GLN A 273 -11.44 -14.04 18.64
CA GLN A 273 -12.15 -13.83 19.91
C GLN A 273 -12.82 -12.46 19.96
N LEU A 274 -12.12 -11.40 19.55
CA LEU A 274 -12.66 -10.04 19.52
C LEU A 274 -13.86 -9.92 18.57
N LEU A 275 -13.74 -10.43 17.34
CA LEU A 275 -14.80 -10.32 16.35
C LEU A 275 -16.03 -11.17 16.71
N GLU A 276 -15.83 -12.33 17.35
CA GLU A 276 -16.92 -13.14 17.88
C GLU A 276 -17.63 -12.45 19.05
N HIS A 277 -16.87 -11.80 19.94
CA HIS A 277 -17.45 -10.97 21.00
C HIS A 277 -18.30 -9.84 20.42
N ILE A 278 -17.76 -9.06 19.47
CA ILE A 278 -18.49 -7.96 18.82
C ILE A 278 -19.75 -8.47 18.12
N LYS A 279 -19.66 -9.61 17.43
CA LYS A 279 -20.82 -10.20 16.75
C LYS A 279 -21.94 -10.58 17.72
N ASN A 280 -21.59 -11.11 18.89
CA ASN A 280 -22.56 -11.63 19.86
C ASN A 280 -23.09 -10.57 20.82
N PHE A 281 -22.28 -9.57 21.17
CA PHE A 281 -22.57 -8.60 22.24
C PHE A 281 -22.48 -7.13 21.80
N GLY A 282 -21.93 -6.84 20.62
CA GLY A 282 -21.65 -5.47 20.16
C GLY A 282 -20.41 -4.86 20.80
N LEU A 283 -20.15 -3.59 20.45
CA LEU A 283 -19.21 -2.74 21.19
C LEU A 283 -20.01 -1.89 22.18
N GLN A 284 -19.47 -1.69 23.38
CA GLN A 284 -20.06 -0.76 24.35
C GLN A 284 -20.05 0.66 23.76
N PRO A 285 -21.21 1.33 23.63
CA PRO A 285 -21.24 2.73 23.25
C PRO A 285 -20.63 3.58 24.38
N ILE A 286 -19.80 4.55 24.01
CA ILE A 286 -19.21 5.55 24.91
C ILE A 286 -20.08 6.80 24.90
#